data_AF-A0A191TN21-F1
#
_entry.id   AF-A0A191TN21-F1
#
_cell.length_a   1.000
_cell.length_b   1.000
_cell.length_c   1.000
_cell.angle_alpha   90.00
_cell.angle_beta   90.00
_cell.angle_gamma   90.00
#
_symmetry.space_group_name_H-M   'P 1'
#
loop_
_entity.id
_entity.type
_entity.pdbx_description
1 polymer ?
#
loop_
_entity_poly.entity_id
_entity_poly.type
_entity_poly.pdbx_seq_one_letter_code
_entity_poly.pdbx_strand_id
1 'polypeptide(L)'
;MLKKYIYITCCLLVCTLSLKAQIKITGKIYTNDSTLQPAKNVEVSTSAANATYSDELGNYSILISQSDTLKFSQDGVLIASYPFLFIPSFTHFDIYLNVAKMMNMGHDLGTVNVHAHNYSQDSLDTRRKYGDIFNYKKPKISTGNHKWKEHTTFMGQDVPINTSGKPATLLDVGSLADALNFKKKKQMEFYRKSAVANEQSNYIQHRFNKTVIEKYTAIHDDDSLNTFIKKYSPSYEELQKMNDLDLGMYIINKADEYRKEEKKE
;
A
#
# COMPACT_ATOMS: atom_id res chain seq x y z
N MET A 1 52.00 -51.02 -11.58
CA MET A 1 52.44 -49.63 -11.34
C MET A 1 51.73 -48.61 -12.23
N LEU A 2 51.61 -48.83 -13.55
CA LEU A 2 51.07 -47.84 -14.50
C LEU A 2 49.61 -47.39 -14.25
N LYS A 3 48.71 -48.29 -13.83
CA LYS A 3 47.31 -47.96 -13.54
C LYS A 3 47.13 -46.94 -12.41
N LYS A 4 48.03 -46.92 -11.41
CA LYS A 4 47.96 -46.00 -10.26
C LYS A 4 48.26 -44.55 -10.67
N TYR A 5 49.19 -44.36 -11.60
CA TYR A 5 49.53 -43.04 -12.15
C TYR A 5 48.45 -42.47 -13.07
N ILE A 6 47.67 -43.32 -13.75
CA ILE A 6 46.54 -42.90 -14.59
C ILE A 6 45.39 -42.32 -13.73
N TYR A 7 45.08 -42.93 -12.59
CA TYR A 7 44.06 -42.37 -11.69
C TYR A 7 44.51 -41.06 -11.03
N ILE A 8 45.79 -40.93 -10.70
CA ILE A 8 46.36 -39.69 -10.11
C ILE A 8 46.37 -38.56 -11.14
N THR A 9 46.74 -38.83 -12.39
CA THR A 9 46.74 -37.83 -13.47
C THR A 9 45.33 -37.41 -13.88
N CYS A 10 44.37 -38.35 -13.91
CA CYS A 10 42.96 -38.04 -14.15
C CYS A 10 42.36 -37.18 -13.01
N CYS A 11 42.69 -37.48 -11.75
CA CYS A 11 42.27 -36.69 -10.60
C CYS A 11 42.84 -35.26 -10.61
N LEU A 12 44.11 -35.09 -11.02
CA LEU A 12 44.71 -33.77 -11.19
C LEU A 12 44.05 -32.97 -12.33
N LEU A 13 43.68 -33.62 -13.43
CA LEU A 13 43.02 -32.97 -14.57
C LEU A 13 41.60 -32.49 -14.21
N VAL A 14 40.84 -33.29 -13.47
CA VAL A 14 39.48 -32.97 -13.02
C VAL A 14 39.46 -31.83 -11.99
N CYS A 15 40.50 -31.73 -11.15
CA CYS A 15 40.62 -30.67 -10.13
C CYS A 15 40.92 -29.28 -10.73
N THR A 16 41.49 -29.20 -11.93
CA THR A 16 41.81 -27.91 -12.59
C THR A 16 40.60 -27.23 -13.25
N LEU A 17 39.46 -27.91 -13.38
CA LEU A 17 38.29 -27.41 -14.13
C LEU A 17 37.34 -26.51 -13.32
N SER A 18 37.68 -26.14 -12.08
CA SER A 18 36.79 -25.35 -11.20
C SER A 18 37.32 -23.95 -10.85
N LEU A 19 38.11 -23.33 -11.72
CA LEU A 19 38.42 -21.89 -11.62
C LEU A 19 37.27 -21.08 -12.23
N LYS A 20 36.33 -20.61 -11.40
CA LYS A 20 35.41 -19.54 -11.81
C LYS A 20 36.24 -18.28 -12.05
N ALA A 21 36.35 -17.87 -13.31
CA ALA A 21 37.06 -16.64 -13.67
C ALA A 21 36.39 -15.44 -12.99
N GLN A 22 37.13 -14.79 -12.07
CA GLN A 22 36.75 -13.52 -11.48
C GLN A 22 37.24 -12.40 -12.38
N ILE A 23 36.37 -11.44 -12.69
CA ILE A 23 36.65 -10.30 -13.56
C ILE A 23 36.76 -9.06 -12.69
N LYS A 24 37.82 -8.28 -12.92
CA LYS A 24 38.03 -7.00 -12.24
C LYS A 24 37.18 -5.93 -12.92
N ILE A 25 36.30 -5.31 -12.14
CA ILE A 25 35.52 -4.13 -12.56
C ILE A 25 36.10 -2.90 -11.89
N THR A 26 36.34 -1.87 -12.70
CA THR A 26 36.77 -0.55 -12.25
C THR A 26 35.86 0.53 -12.83
N GLY A 27 35.67 1.60 -12.06
CA GLY A 27 34.88 2.74 -12.49
C GLY A 27 34.83 3.82 -11.43
N LYS A 28 34.00 4.84 -11.67
CA LYS A 28 33.85 5.98 -10.78
C LYS A 28 32.39 6.23 -10.41
N ILE A 29 32.15 6.65 -9.17
CA ILE A 29 30.82 6.89 -8.63
C ILE A 29 30.64 8.38 -8.40
N TYR A 30 29.51 8.92 -8.86
CA TYR A 30 29.14 10.32 -8.76
C TYR A 30 27.86 10.49 -7.95
N THR A 31 27.72 11.59 -7.21
CA THR A 31 26.54 11.90 -6.37
C THR A 31 25.38 12.53 -7.14
N ASN A 32 25.62 13.05 -8.34
CA ASN A 32 24.58 13.65 -9.18
C ASN A 32 25.07 13.68 -10.64
N ASP A 33 24.15 13.45 -11.57
CA ASP A 33 24.36 13.57 -13.02
C ASP A 33 24.79 14.98 -13.44
N SER A 34 24.32 16.03 -12.74
CA SER A 34 24.54 17.42 -13.17
C SER A 34 25.84 18.05 -12.67
N THR A 35 26.26 17.74 -11.44
CA THR A 35 27.44 18.37 -10.81
C THR A 35 28.69 17.52 -10.84
N LEU A 36 28.59 16.25 -11.29
CA LEU A 36 29.69 15.29 -11.41
C LEU A 36 30.58 15.22 -10.15
N GLN A 37 29.99 15.46 -8.98
CA GLN A 37 30.72 15.38 -7.72
C GLN A 37 31.03 13.92 -7.38
N PRO A 38 32.29 13.58 -7.05
CA PRO A 38 32.66 12.21 -6.71
C PRO A 38 31.99 11.77 -5.41
N ALA A 39 31.44 10.57 -5.41
CA ALA A 39 30.80 9.98 -4.25
C ALA A 39 31.81 9.16 -3.44
N LYS A 40 32.15 9.65 -2.24
CA LYS A 40 33.04 8.99 -1.30
C LYS A 40 32.30 7.98 -0.42
N ASN A 41 33.02 6.95 0.06
CA ASN A 41 32.53 5.98 1.04
C ASN A 41 31.26 5.23 0.62
N VAL A 42 31.11 4.98 -0.68
CA VAL A 42 30.03 4.16 -1.22
C VAL A 42 30.50 2.71 -1.18
N GLU A 43 29.73 1.86 -0.54
CA GLU A 43 29.98 0.43 -0.52
C GLU A 43 29.59 -0.18 -1.86
N VAL A 44 30.52 -0.92 -2.46
CA VAL A 44 30.31 -1.71 -3.66
C VAL A 44 30.45 -3.16 -3.27
N SER A 45 29.36 -3.92 -3.31
CA SER A 45 29.32 -5.31 -2.88
C SER A 45 28.84 -6.25 -3.97
N THR A 46 29.20 -7.52 -3.88
CA THR A 46 28.69 -8.59 -4.74
C THR A 46 27.90 -9.61 -3.93
N SER A 47 27.02 -10.40 -4.56
CA SER A 47 26.23 -11.41 -3.86
C SER A 47 27.08 -12.57 -3.34
N ALA A 48 28.30 -12.74 -3.87
CA ALA A 48 29.33 -13.65 -3.36
C ALA A 48 30.08 -13.11 -2.12
N ALA A 49 29.60 -12.05 -1.48
CA ALA A 49 30.14 -11.44 -0.26
C ALA A 49 31.50 -10.73 -0.41
N ASN A 50 31.92 -10.39 -1.64
CA ASN A 50 33.02 -9.44 -1.83
C ASN A 50 32.49 -8.02 -1.66
N ALA A 51 33.22 -7.16 -0.94
CA ALA A 51 32.88 -5.75 -0.78
C ALA A 51 34.13 -4.88 -0.88
N THR A 52 33.97 -3.69 -1.45
CA THR A 52 34.97 -2.62 -1.48
C THR A 52 34.28 -1.28 -1.27
N TYR A 53 35.04 -0.22 -1.01
CA TYR A 53 34.50 1.12 -0.84
C TYR A 53 35.09 2.06 -1.89
N SER A 54 34.32 3.08 -2.30
CA SER A 54 34.84 4.14 -3.15
C SER A 54 35.81 5.06 -2.39
N ASP A 55 36.88 5.48 -3.07
CA ASP A 55 37.87 6.41 -2.53
C ASP A 55 37.35 7.86 -2.46
N GLU A 56 38.19 8.80 -2.01
CA GLU A 56 37.84 10.23 -1.93
C GLU A 56 37.53 10.86 -3.30
N LEU A 57 38.03 10.27 -4.37
CA LEU A 57 37.80 10.69 -5.74
C LEU A 57 36.65 9.89 -6.39
N GLY A 58 35.97 9.02 -5.65
CA GLY A 58 34.85 8.20 -6.11
C GLY A 58 35.23 6.97 -6.93
N ASN A 59 36.52 6.63 -7.06
CA ASN A 59 36.94 5.43 -7.79
C ASN A 59 36.71 4.18 -6.97
N TYR A 60 36.36 3.08 -7.63
CA TYR A 60 36.22 1.76 -7.01
C TYR A 60 36.82 0.67 -7.91
N SER A 61 37.19 -0.44 -7.28
CA SER A 61 37.74 -1.61 -7.95
C SER A 61 37.31 -2.88 -7.21
N ILE A 62 36.59 -3.78 -7.89
CA ILE A 62 36.06 -5.00 -7.29
C ILE A 62 36.15 -6.20 -8.23
N LEU A 63 36.32 -7.39 -7.66
CA LEU A 63 36.31 -8.67 -8.38
C LEU A 63 34.92 -9.27 -8.34
N ILE A 64 34.31 -9.50 -9.50
CA ILE A 64 32.98 -10.09 -9.65
C ILE A 64 33.05 -11.39 -10.46
N SER A 65 32.14 -12.33 -10.17
CA SER A 65 31.94 -13.54 -10.98
C SER A 65 30.88 -13.31 -12.07
N GLN A 66 30.98 -14.02 -13.19
CA GLN A 66 30.07 -13.85 -14.34
C GLN A 66 28.58 -14.08 -14.06
N SER A 67 28.25 -14.75 -12.94
CA SER A 67 26.87 -15.02 -12.52
C SER A 67 26.40 -14.16 -11.35
N ASP A 68 27.17 -13.14 -10.96
CA ASP A 68 26.92 -12.34 -9.77
C ASP A 68 26.32 -10.96 -10.13
N THR A 69 25.78 -10.28 -9.11
CA THR A 69 25.19 -8.94 -9.20
C THR A 69 26.02 -7.97 -8.38
N LEU A 70 26.38 -6.85 -9.00
CA LEU A 70 27.07 -5.74 -8.38
C LEU A 70 26.06 -4.82 -7.70
N LYS A 71 26.26 -4.51 -6.43
CA LYS A 71 25.37 -3.70 -5.60
C LYS A 71 26.12 -2.48 -5.10
N PHE A 72 25.45 -1.34 -5.11
CA PHE A 72 25.97 -0.08 -4.61
C PHE A 72 25.12 0.33 -3.42
N SER A 73 25.72 0.43 -2.24
CA SER A 73 25.07 0.85 -1.00
C SER A 73 25.78 2.05 -0.39
N GLN A 74 25.01 2.92 0.27
CA GLN A 74 25.56 4.02 1.05
C GLN A 74 24.83 4.07 2.38
N ASP A 75 25.58 4.13 3.48
CA ASP A 75 25.05 4.16 4.84
C ASP A 75 24.02 3.03 5.13
N GLY A 76 24.26 1.85 4.55
CA GLY A 76 23.41 0.67 4.71
C GLY A 76 22.17 0.60 3.79
N VAL A 77 21.93 1.61 2.95
CA VAL A 77 20.83 1.64 2.00
C VAL A 77 21.32 1.22 0.61
N LEU A 78 20.65 0.24 -0.01
CA LEU A 78 20.90 -0.17 -1.38
C LEU A 78 20.44 0.91 -2.37
N ILE A 79 21.37 1.46 -3.14
CA ILE A 79 21.14 2.51 -4.14
C ILE A 79 20.84 1.92 -5.52
N ALA A 80 21.71 1.02 -5.97
CA ALA A 80 21.62 0.45 -7.31
C ALA A 80 22.11 -0.99 -7.33
N SER A 81 21.64 -1.76 -8.31
CA SER A 81 22.06 -3.14 -8.53
C SER A 81 22.14 -3.45 -10.01
N TYR A 82 23.27 -4.00 -10.43
CA TYR A 82 23.58 -4.32 -11.81
C TYR A 82 24.03 -5.78 -11.92
N PRO A 83 23.22 -6.66 -12.52
CA PRO A 83 23.68 -8.01 -12.82
C PRO A 83 24.85 -7.96 -13.80
N PHE A 84 25.82 -8.87 -13.68
CA PHE A 84 27.02 -8.90 -14.52
C PHE A 84 26.73 -8.75 -16.04
N LEU A 85 25.65 -9.38 -16.51
CA LEU A 85 25.20 -9.36 -17.91
C LEU A 85 24.84 -7.96 -18.44
N PHE A 86 24.52 -7.01 -17.56
CA PHE A 86 24.10 -5.66 -17.92
C PHE A 86 25.20 -4.62 -17.76
N ILE A 87 26.44 -5.04 -17.45
CA ILE A 87 27.58 -4.13 -17.30
C ILE A 87 28.23 -3.94 -18.68
N PRO A 88 28.15 -2.75 -19.29
CA PRO A 88 28.61 -2.53 -20.66
C PRO A 88 30.13 -2.47 -20.78
N SER A 89 30.84 -2.05 -19.74
CA SER A 89 32.31 -1.94 -19.70
C SER A 89 32.83 -2.36 -18.34
N PHE A 90 33.89 -3.18 -18.31
CA PHE A 90 34.51 -3.61 -17.05
C PHE A 90 35.63 -2.68 -16.59
N THR A 91 36.15 -1.80 -17.45
CA THR A 91 37.27 -0.91 -17.10
C THR A 91 36.84 0.51 -16.76
N HIS A 92 35.66 0.92 -17.24
CA HIS A 92 35.11 2.27 -17.07
C HIS A 92 33.60 2.18 -16.81
N PHE A 93 33.21 1.58 -15.68
CA PHE A 93 31.81 1.50 -15.29
C PHE A 93 31.42 2.64 -14.34
N ASP A 94 31.05 3.77 -14.92
CA ASP A 94 30.70 4.96 -14.16
C ASP A 94 29.22 4.97 -13.76
N ILE A 95 28.94 5.34 -12.51
CA ILE A 95 27.60 5.29 -11.93
C ILE A 95 27.28 6.62 -11.29
N TYR A 96 26.06 7.06 -11.50
CA TYR A 96 25.52 8.27 -10.91
C TYR A 96 24.48 7.86 -9.87
N LEU A 97 24.82 8.06 -8.60
CA LEU A 97 23.90 7.91 -7.49
C LEU A 97 22.97 9.11 -7.54
N ASN A 98 21.71 8.95 -7.94
CA ASN A 98 20.77 10.05 -7.85
C ASN A 98 20.29 10.21 -6.40
N VAL A 99 21.14 10.76 -5.52
CA VAL A 99 20.90 10.85 -4.07
C VAL A 99 19.68 11.73 -3.76
N ALA A 100 19.34 12.70 -4.62
CA ALA A 100 18.14 13.51 -4.48
C ALA A 100 16.85 12.68 -4.55
N LYS A 101 16.80 11.63 -5.38
CA LYS A 101 15.67 10.70 -5.43
C LYS A 101 15.59 9.80 -4.18
N MET A 102 16.71 9.66 -3.45
CA MET A 102 16.83 8.82 -2.25
C MET A 102 16.60 9.56 -0.93
N MET A 103 16.90 10.86 -0.83
CA MET A 103 16.47 11.68 0.31
C MET A 103 14.95 11.71 0.46
N ASN A 104 14.22 11.55 -0.65
CA ASN A 104 12.75 11.39 -0.65
C ASN A 104 12.27 9.99 -0.21
N MET A 105 13.18 9.04 0.06
CA MET A 105 12.87 7.72 0.62
C MET A 105 13.09 7.66 2.14
N GLY A 106 13.67 8.71 2.74
CA GLY A 106 13.56 8.93 4.18
C GLY A 106 12.09 9.20 4.50
N HIS A 107 11.48 8.32 5.29
CA HIS A 107 10.10 8.45 5.76
C HIS A 107 9.93 9.61 6.74
N ASP A 108 10.34 10.82 6.37
CA ASP A 108 9.94 11.99 7.15
C ASP A 108 8.47 12.24 6.83
N LEU A 109 7.60 11.83 7.76
CA LEU A 109 6.18 12.07 7.64
C LEU A 109 5.99 13.59 7.57
N GLY A 110 5.41 14.06 6.47
CA GLY A 110 5.15 15.49 6.29
C GLY A 110 4.42 16.05 7.52
N THR A 111 4.71 17.31 7.85
CA THR A 111 4.13 17.99 9.01
C THR A 111 2.59 17.87 9.00
N VAL A 112 2.04 17.29 10.07
CA VAL A 112 0.60 17.11 10.22
C VAL A 112 0.00 18.40 10.80
N ASN A 113 -0.76 19.13 9.97
CA ASN A 113 -1.56 20.25 10.45
C ASN A 113 -2.92 19.75 10.95
N VAL A 114 -3.24 20.04 12.21
CA VAL A 114 -4.51 19.66 12.84
C VAL A 114 -5.49 20.83 12.73
N HIS A 115 -6.69 20.56 12.22
CA HIS A 115 -7.79 21.52 12.14
C HIS A 115 -8.85 21.23 13.21
N ALA A 116 -9.69 22.22 13.52
CA ALA A 116 -10.82 22.04 14.41
C ALA A 116 -11.83 21.04 13.82
N HIS A 117 -12.45 20.23 14.68
CA HIS A 117 -13.38 19.18 14.27
C HIS A 117 -14.66 19.78 13.66
N ASN A 118 -15.03 19.33 12.47
CA ASN A 118 -16.29 19.67 11.81
C ASN A 118 -16.97 18.40 11.31
N TYR A 119 -18.01 17.96 12.03
CA TYR A 119 -18.72 16.73 11.76
C TYR A 119 -19.25 16.63 10.31
N SER A 120 -19.80 17.72 9.76
CA SER A 120 -20.35 17.74 8.40
C SER A 120 -19.25 17.52 7.36
N GLN A 121 -18.10 18.18 7.54
CA GLN A 121 -16.95 18.03 6.64
C GLN A 121 -16.34 16.62 6.76
N ASP A 122 -16.13 16.12 7.98
CA ASP A 122 -15.56 14.80 8.24
C ASP A 122 -16.43 13.68 7.66
N SER A 123 -17.75 13.84 7.70
CA SER A 123 -18.71 12.90 7.11
C SER A 123 -18.62 12.88 5.59
N LEU A 124 -18.51 14.05 4.95
CA LEU A 124 -18.32 14.15 3.50
C LEU A 124 -16.99 13.56 3.06
N ASP A 125 -15.91 13.81 3.80
CA ASP A 125 -14.59 13.28 3.50
C ASP A 125 -14.53 11.76 3.70
N THR A 126 -15.22 11.24 4.71
CA THR A 126 -15.40 9.79 4.90
C THR A 126 -16.13 9.16 3.72
N ARG A 127 -17.23 9.78 3.26
CA ARG A 127 -17.98 9.34 2.07
C ARG A 127 -17.13 9.37 0.80
N ARG A 128 -16.28 10.39 0.63
CA ARG A 128 -15.33 10.49 -0.51
C ARG A 128 -14.26 9.41 -0.43
N LYS A 129 -13.59 9.27 0.71
CA LYS A 129 -12.48 8.32 0.92
C LYS A 129 -12.91 6.87 0.77
N TYR A 130 -14.10 6.53 1.26
CA TYR A 130 -14.63 5.16 1.21
C TYR A 130 -15.76 5.01 0.19
N GLY A 131 -15.75 5.82 -0.87
CA GLY A 131 -16.79 5.84 -1.90
C GLY A 131 -17.08 4.46 -2.50
N ASP A 132 -16.05 3.63 -2.68
CA ASP A 132 -16.17 2.27 -3.22
C ASP A 132 -17.01 1.35 -2.32
N ILE A 133 -16.97 1.55 -1.01
CA ILE A 133 -17.74 0.77 -0.03
C ILE A 133 -19.16 1.31 0.05
N PHE A 134 -19.32 2.63 0.18
CA PHE A 134 -20.63 3.27 0.31
C PHE A 134 -21.48 3.08 -0.95
N ASN A 135 -20.87 3.23 -2.12
CA ASN A 135 -21.53 3.11 -3.42
C ASN A 135 -21.44 1.70 -4.01
N TYR A 136 -21.01 0.72 -3.22
CA TYR A 136 -20.89 -0.66 -3.68
C TYR A 136 -22.21 -1.17 -4.26
N LYS A 137 -22.14 -1.67 -5.48
CA LYS A 137 -23.24 -2.37 -6.17
C LYS A 137 -22.75 -3.77 -6.54
N LYS A 138 -23.60 -4.76 -6.30
CA LYS A 138 -23.29 -6.15 -6.66
C LYS A 138 -22.95 -6.23 -8.15
N PRO A 139 -21.82 -6.87 -8.53
CA PRO A 139 -21.48 -7.04 -9.93
C PRO A 139 -22.58 -7.88 -10.59
N LYS A 140 -23.09 -7.35 -11.70
CA LYS A 140 -24.06 -8.02 -12.56
C LYS A 140 -23.28 -8.85 -13.59
N ILE A 141 -23.83 -10.01 -13.94
CA ILE A 141 -23.32 -10.76 -15.09
C ILE A 141 -23.56 -9.87 -16.31
N SER A 142 -22.48 -9.43 -16.94
CA SER A 142 -22.58 -8.67 -18.18
C SER A 142 -22.42 -9.64 -19.33
N THR A 143 -23.40 -9.64 -20.22
CA THR A 143 -23.20 -10.15 -21.56
C THR A 143 -22.27 -9.17 -22.25
N GLY A 144 -20.97 -9.47 -22.29
CA GLY A 144 -19.96 -8.52 -22.73
C GLY A 144 -20.19 -8.11 -24.19
N ASN A 145 -20.03 -6.84 -24.51
CA ASN A 145 -19.45 -6.46 -25.78
C ASN A 145 -17.95 -6.74 -25.62
N HIS A 146 -17.51 -7.96 -25.90
CA HIS A 146 -16.10 -8.31 -25.86
C HIS A 146 -15.39 -7.49 -26.93
N LYS A 147 -14.90 -6.31 -26.55
CA LYS A 147 -13.72 -5.73 -27.18
C LYS A 147 -12.55 -6.61 -26.76
N TRP A 148 -12.49 -7.82 -27.32
CA TRP A 148 -11.20 -8.49 -27.50
C TRP A 148 -10.29 -7.41 -28.08
N LYS A 149 -9.14 -7.15 -27.43
CA LYS A 149 -8.19 -6.21 -28.02
C LYS A 149 -7.88 -6.78 -29.39
N GLU A 150 -8.28 -6.04 -30.43
CA GLU A 150 -8.07 -6.44 -31.83
C GLU A 150 -6.58 -6.61 -32.11
N HIS A 151 -5.72 -6.10 -31.23
CA HIS A 151 -4.27 -6.22 -31.24
C HIS A 151 -3.75 -6.81 -29.92
N THR A 152 -2.71 -7.64 -30.00
CA THR A 152 -1.85 -8.01 -28.87
C THR A 152 -0.42 -7.55 -29.15
N THR A 153 0.25 -6.98 -28.16
CA THR A 153 1.65 -6.58 -28.30
C THR A 153 2.56 -7.80 -28.11
N PHE A 154 3.34 -8.15 -29.13
CA PHE A 154 4.39 -9.16 -29.08
C PHE A 154 5.70 -8.50 -29.52
N MET A 155 6.75 -8.59 -28.69
CA MET A 155 8.05 -7.95 -28.98
C MET A 155 7.95 -6.44 -29.30
N GLY A 156 7.05 -5.72 -28.60
CA GLY A 156 6.85 -4.29 -28.81
C GLY A 156 6.08 -3.92 -30.09
N GLN A 157 5.56 -4.90 -30.83
CA GLN A 157 4.76 -4.68 -32.03
C GLN A 157 3.33 -5.19 -31.82
N ASP A 158 2.35 -4.38 -32.21
CA ASP A 158 0.93 -4.73 -32.13
C ASP A 158 0.56 -5.68 -33.28
N VAL A 159 0.18 -6.91 -32.93
CA VAL A 159 -0.22 -7.96 -33.88
C VAL A 159 -1.75 -8.10 -33.86
N PRO A 160 -2.45 -7.97 -35.02
CA PRO A 160 -3.89 -8.09 -35.07
C PRO A 160 -4.36 -9.54 -34.84
N ILE A 161 -5.36 -9.72 -33.97
CA ILE A 161 -6.02 -10.99 -33.73
C ILE A 161 -7.35 -10.99 -34.49
N ASN A 162 -7.42 -11.73 -35.60
CA ASN A 162 -8.67 -11.89 -36.35
C ASN A 162 -9.69 -12.67 -35.52
N THR A 163 -10.70 -11.96 -35.01
CA THR A 163 -11.81 -12.52 -34.22
C THR A 163 -13.02 -12.88 -35.10
N SER A 164 -12.89 -12.74 -36.41
CA SER A 164 -13.91 -13.00 -37.42
C SER A 164 -14.17 -14.49 -37.57
N GLY A 165 -15.05 -15.05 -36.73
CA GLY A 165 -15.57 -16.41 -36.93
C GLY A 165 -16.00 -17.23 -35.71
N LYS A 166 -15.98 -16.68 -34.48
CA LYS A 166 -16.40 -17.44 -33.27
C LYS A 166 -17.72 -16.90 -32.69
N PRO A 167 -18.88 -17.56 -32.91
CA PRO A 167 -20.19 -17.10 -32.44
C PRO A 167 -20.52 -17.48 -30.97
N ALA A 168 -19.53 -17.63 -30.08
CA ALA A 168 -19.77 -18.26 -28.77
C ALA A 168 -18.94 -17.71 -27.60
N THR A 169 -18.86 -16.40 -27.44
CA THR A 169 -18.46 -15.81 -26.15
C THR A 169 -19.35 -14.62 -25.86
N LEU A 170 -20.60 -14.86 -25.45
CA LEU A 170 -21.50 -13.79 -24.99
C LEU A 170 -21.27 -13.43 -23.52
N LEU A 171 -20.57 -14.26 -22.73
CA LEU A 171 -20.24 -13.94 -21.34
C LEU A 171 -18.79 -13.46 -21.20
N ASP A 172 -18.59 -12.31 -20.57
CA ASP A 172 -17.26 -11.89 -20.13
C ASP A 172 -16.87 -12.73 -18.89
N VAL A 173 -15.81 -13.52 -19.02
CA VAL A 173 -15.29 -14.39 -17.96
C VAL A 173 -14.89 -13.58 -16.73
N GLY A 174 -14.41 -12.35 -16.90
CA GLY A 174 -14.10 -11.45 -15.80
C GLY A 174 -15.34 -11.05 -15.01
N SER A 175 -16.35 -10.51 -15.69
CA SER A 175 -17.64 -10.18 -15.06
C SER A 175 -18.33 -11.40 -14.43
N LEU A 176 -18.18 -12.59 -15.03
CA LEU A 176 -18.71 -13.83 -14.49
C LEU A 176 -17.97 -14.26 -13.22
N ALA A 177 -16.64 -14.18 -13.20
CA ALA A 177 -15.84 -14.50 -12.03
C ALA A 177 -16.19 -13.60 -10.84
N ASP A 178 -16.33 -12.29 -11.06
CA ASP A 178 -16.78 -11.36 -10.03
C ASP A 178 -18.25 -11.59 -9.64
N ALA A 179 -19.11 -11.97 -10.59
CA ALA A 179 -20.50 -12.31 -10.31
C ALA A 179 -20.65 -13.63 -9.53
N LEU A 180 -19.73 -14.57 -9.66
CA LEU A 180 -19.74 -15.85 -8.93
C LEU A 180 -18.95 -15.80 -7.62
N ASN A 181 -18.24 -14.71 -7.34
CA ASN A 181 -17.52 -14.55 -6.08
C ASN A 181 -18.47 -14.18 -4.92
N PHE A 182 -19.27 -15.15 -4.46
CA PHE A 182 -20.27 -14.98 -3.40
C PHE A 182 -19.66 -14.52 -2.07
N LYS A 183 -18.44 -14.97 -1.75
CA LYS A 183 -17.72 -14.58 -0.52
C LYS A 183 -17.41 -13.09 -0.53
N LYS A 184 -16.80 -12.58 -1.62
CA LYS A 184 -16.51 -11.15 -1.80
C LYS A 184 -17.80 -10.33 -1.79
N LYS A 185 -18.87 -10.80 -2.44
CA LYS A 185 -20.18 -10.11 -2.41
C LYS A 185 -20.74 -9.95 -1.00
N LYS A 186 -20.73 -11.03 -0.20
CA LYS A 186 -21.22 -11.00 1.19
C LYS A 186 -20.38 -10.07 2.05
N GLN A 187 -19.07 -10.10 1.88
CA GLN A 187 -18.12 -9.24 2.59
C GLN A 187 -18.34 -7.75 2.25
N MET A 188 -18.45 -7.41 0.97
CA MET A 188 -18.67 -6.02 0.56
C MET A 188 -20.04 -5.48 1.01
N GLU A 189 -21.10 -6.29 0.97
CA GLU A 189 -22.39 -5.90 1.54
C GLU A 189 -22.32 -5.68 3.06
N PHE A 190 -21.57 -6.52 3.78
CA PHE A 190 -21.34 -6.30 5.20
C PHE A 190 -20.61 -4.98 5.44
N TYR A 191 -19.52 -4.71 4.71
CA TYR A 191 -18.79 -3.44 4.83
C TYR A 191 -19.66 -2.23 4.52
N ARG A 192 -20.49 -2.29 3.47
CA ARG A 192 -21.44 -1.22 3.15
C ARG A 192 -22.43 -0.99 4.29
N LYS A 193 -23.04 -2.06 4.81
CA LYS A 193 -23.98 -1.98 5.94
C LYS A 193 -23.32 -1.41 7.19
N SER A 194 -22.14 -1.89 7.54
CA SER A 194 -21.38 -1.41 8.70
C SER A 194 -20.96 0.05 8.53
N ALA A 195 -20.54 0.47 7.33
CA ALA A 195 -20.20 1.87 7.05
C ALA A 195 -21.40 2.80 7.24
N VAL A 196 -22.59 2.41 6.74
CA VAL A 196 -23.84 3.17 6.94
C VAL A 196 -24.25 3.18 8.41
N ALA A 197 -24.16 2.05 9.12
CA ALA A 197 -24.48 1.99 10.54
C ALA A 197 -23.54 2.85 11.39
N ASN A 198 -22.25 2.88 11.06
CA ASN A 198 -21.26 3.73 11.72
C ASN A 198 -21.57 5.21 11.48
N GLU A 199 -21.89 5.60 10.25
CA GLU A 199 -22.27 6.98 9.93
C GLU A 199 -23.53 7.42 10.71
N GLN A 200 -24.56 6.58 10.76
CA GLN A 200 -25.78 6.82 11.55
C GLN A 200 -25.48 6.95 13.06
N SER A 201 -24.64 6.06 13.59
CA SER A 201 -24.23 6.11 15.01
C SER A 201 -23.44 7.38 15.32
N ASN A 202 -22.52 7.78 14.43
CA ASN A 202 -21.77 9.02 14.59
C ASN A 202 -22.69 10.25 14.53
N TYR A 203 -23.73 10.23 13.69
CA TYR A 203 -24.75 11.29 13.65
C TYR A 203 -25.52 11.41 14.95
N ILE A 204 -25.96 10.27 15.50
CA ILE A 204 -26.64 10.19 16.80
C ILE A 204 -25.72 10.77 17.89
N GLN A 205 -24.46 10.33 17.94
CA GLN A 205 -23.50 10.82 18.94
C GLN A 205 -23.22 12.32 18.81
N HIS A 206 -23.22 12.85 17.59
CA HIS A 206 -23.01 14.29 17.36
C HIS A 206 -24.21 15.13 17.85
N ARG A 207 -25.44 14.72 17.50
CA ARG A 207 -26.68 15.43 17.83
C ARG A 207 -27.12 15.23 19.28
N PHE A 208 -27.01 14.00 19.77
CA PHE A 208 -27.37 13.56 21.11
C PHE A 208 -26.10 13.37 21.96
N ASN A 209 -25.27 14.41 22.00
CA ASN A 209 -24.03 14.40 22.75
C ASN A 209 -24.28 14.69 24.25
N LYS A 210 -23.31 14.35 25.09
CA LYS A 210 -23.37 14.58 26.55
C LYS A 210 -23.63 16.05 26.89
N THR A 211 -22.95 16.98 26.22
CA THR A 211 -23.08 18.42 26.50
C THR A 211 -24.49 18.96 26.22
N VAL A 212 -25.18 18.42 25.22
CA VAL A 212 -26.56 18.78 24.88
C VAL A 212 -27.51 18.22 25.94
N ILE A 213 -27.28 16.98 26.37
CA ILE A 213 -28.10 16.35 27.42
C ILE A 213 -27.95 17.09 28.73
N GLU A 214 -26.71 17.32 29.18
CA GLU A 214 -26.40 18.07 30.40
C GLU A 214 -27.08 19.46 30.41
N LYS A 215 -27.05 20.17 29.28
CA LYS A 215 -27.72 21.47 29.14
C LYS A 215 -29.22 21.41 29.41
N TYR A 216 -29.91 20.35 28.99
CA TYR A 216 -31.36 20.22 29.13
C TYR A 216 -31.80 19.49 30.41
N THR A 217 -30.99 18.58 30.92
CA THR A 217 -31.36 17.73 32.06
C THR A 217 -30.74 18.20 33.38
N ALA A 218 -29.71 19.06 33.35
CA ALA A 218 -28.91 19.47 34.49
C ALA A 218 -28.34 18.28 35.30
N ILE A 219 -28.14 17.13 34.63
CA ILE A 219 -27.44 15.97 35.19
C ILE A 219 -25.97 16.15 34.85
N HIS A 220 -25.13 16.27 35.87
CA HIS A 220 -23.69 16.47 35.70
C HIS A 220 -22.87 15.18 35.85
N ASP A 221 -23.45 14.14 36.44
CA ASP A 221 -22.75 12.88 36.69
C ASP A 221 -22.55 12.09 35.39
N ASP A 222 -21.29 11.77 35.10
CA ASP A 222 -20.88 11.13 33.84
C ASP A 222 -21.48 9.71 33.68
N ASP A 223 -21.58 8.95 34.77
CA ASP A 223 -22.15 7.59 34.78
C ASP A 223 -23.67 7.60 34.53
N SER A 224 -24.37 8.56 35.13
CA SER A 224 -25.80 8.79 34.94
C SER A 224 -26.09 9.24 33.51
N LEU A 225 -25.26 10.13 32.94
CA LEU A 225 -25.36 10.56 31.54
C LEU A 225 -25.15 9.39 30.56
N ASN A 226 -24.12 8.56 30.79
CA ASN A 226 -23.87 7.39 29.95
C ASN A 226 -25.04 6.39 30.00
N THR A 227 -25.62 6.19 31.19
CA THR A 227 -26.79 5.32 31.39
C THR A 227 -28.02 5.87 30.67
N PHE A 228 -28.26 7.18 30.79
CA PHE A 228 -29.32 7.89 30.08
C PHE A 228 -29.17 7.76 28.55
N ILE A 229 -27.96 7.99 28.02
CA ILE A 229 -27.67 7.83 26.59
C ILE A 229 -27.99 6.42 26.14
N LYS A 230 -27.48 5.41 26.85
CA LYS A 230 -27.68 4.00 26.49
C LYS A 230 -29.16 3.61 26.49
N LYS A 231 -29.98 4.20 27.37
CA LYS A 231 -31.39 3.84 27.54
C LYS A 231 -32.34 4.61 26.63
N TYR A 232 -32.09 5.90 26.40
CA TYR A 232 -33.02 6.81 25.71
C TYR A 232 -32.51 7.38 24.38
N SER A 233 -31.35 6.91 23.89
CA SER A 233 -30.82 7.32 22.58
C SER A 233 -31.86 7.07 21.47
N PRO A 234 -32.32 8.12 20.76
CA PRO A 234 -33.27 7.97 19.67
C PRO A 234 -32.63 7.26 18.48
N SER A 235 -33.48 6.73 17.60
CA SER A 235 -33.03 6.20 16.32
C SER A 235 -32.61 7.34 15.37
N TYR A 236 -31.80 6.99 14.38
CA TYR A 236 -31.35 7.92 13.35
C TYR A 236 -32.53 8.59 12.61
N GLU A 237 -33.57 7.81 12.29
CA GLU A 237 -34.75 8.31 11.55
C GLU A 237 -35.58 9.29 12.37
N GLU A 238 -35.65 9.11 13.69
CA GLU A 238 -36.33 10.04 14.60
C GLU A 238 -35.56 11.37 14.69
N LEU A 239 -34.23 11.31 14.88
CA LEU A 239 -33.38 12.50 14.94
C LEU A 239 -33.38 13.32 13.64
N GLN A 240 -33.60 12.69 12.48
CA GLN A 240 -33.73 13.41 11.21
C GLN A 240 -35.02 14.21 11.11
N LYS A 241 -36.09 13.76 11.76
CA LYS A 241 -37.40 14.44 11.73
C LYS A 241 -37.50 15.55 12.77
N MET A 242 -36.76 15.41 13.87
CA MET A 242 -36.75 16.37 14.97
C MET A 242 -35.91 17.60 14.63
N ASN A 243 -36.49 18.78 14.82
CA ASN A 243 -35.71 20.01 14.88
C ASN A 243 -35.00 20.11 16.25
N ASP A 244 -34.09 21.07 16.39
CA ASP A 244 -33.30 21.23 17.62
C ASP A 244 -34.18 21.53 18.85
N LEU A 245 -35.31 22.22 18.66
CA LEU A 245 -36.32 22.46 19.69
C LEU A 245 -37.01 21.15 20.09
N ASP A 246 -37.46 20.38 19.10
CA ASP A 246 -38.16 19.10 19.35
C ASP A 246 -37.24 18.11 20.06
N LEU A 247 -35.96 18.10 19.70
CA LEU A 247 -34.93 17.32 20.38
C LEU A 247 -34.76 17.74 21.84
N GLY A 248 -34.72 19.05 22.11
CA GLY A 248 -34.67 19.57 23.48
C GLY A 248 -35.88 19.14 24.30
N MET A 249 -37.09 19.26 23.75
CA MET A 249 -38.32 18.81 24.40
C MET A 249 -38.33 17.29 24.62
N TYR A 250 -37.84 16.52 23.66
CA TYR A 250 -37.68 15.07 23.81
C TYR A 250 -36.75 14.73 24.98
N ILE A 251 -35.59 15.40 25.07
CA ILE A 251 -34.62 15.18 26.17
C ILE A 251 -35.24 15.49 27.52
N ILE A 252 -35.93 16.63 27.66
CA ILE A 252 -36.57 17.03 28.91
C ILE A 252 -37.62 15.99 29.34
N ASN A 253 -38.51 15.59 28.43
CA ASN A 253 -39.54 14.60 28.72
C ASN A 253 -38.96 13.26 29.17
N LYS A 254 -37.87 12.80 28.53
CA LYS A 254 -37.17 11.57 28.89
C LYS A 254 -36.38 11.68 30.18
N ALA A 255 -35.84 12.85 30.49
CA ALA A 255 -35.18 13.09 31.78
C ALA A 255 -36.17 13.05 32.94
N ASP A 256 -37.39 13.56 32.75
CA ASP A 256 -38.46 13.44 33.74
C ASP A 256 -38.92 11.99 33.94
N GLU A 257 -38.95 11.19 32.86
CA GLU A 257 -39.22 9.75 32.94
C GLU A 257 -38.12 9.02 33.71
N TYR A 258 -36.85 9.29 33.39
CA TYR A 258 -35.69 8.72 34.09
C TYR A 258 -35.70 9.02 35.60
N ARG A 259 -35.95 10.27 35.99
CA ARG A 259 -36.04 10.69 37.40
C ARG A 259 -37.21 10.04 38.15
N LYS A 260 -38.29 9.68 37.46
CA LYS A 260 -39.43 8.96 38.07
C LYS A 260 -39.10 7.49 38.32
N GLU A 261 -38.28 6.89 37.46
CA GLU A 261 -37.82 5.52 37.64
C GLU A 261 -36.83 5.41 38.80
N GLU A 262 -35.86 6.33 38.91
CA GLU A 262 -34.91 6.37 40.04
C GLU A 262 -35.60 6.54 41.41
N LYS A 263 -36.78 7.18 41.45
CA LYS A 263 -37.56 7.34 42.71
C LYS A 263 -38.40 6.11 43.08
N LYS A 264 -38.56 5.16 42.16
CA LYS A 264 -39.35 3.93 42.39
C LYS A 264 -38.49 2.76 42.83
N GLU A 265 -37.20 2.81 42.56
CA GLU A 265 -36.17 1.93 43.15
C GLU A 265 -35.77 2.43 44.55
#